data_AF-A0AAP8HTY5-F1
#
_entry.id   AF-A0AAP8HTY5-F1
#
_cell.length_a   1.000
_cell.length_b   1.000
_cell.length_c   1.000
_cell.angle_alpha   90.00
_cell.angle_beta   90.00
_cell.angle_gamma   90.00
#
_symmetry.space_group_name_H-M   'P 1'
#
loop_
_entity.id
_entity.type
_entity.pdbx_description
1 polymer ?
#
loop_
_entity_poly.entity_id
_entity_poly.type
_entity_poly.pdbx_seq_one_letter_code
_entity_poly.pdbx_strand_id
1 'polypeptide(L)' 'MSIDSNSAKPVIALTLGDPAGIGPELIARLLARPEATQLANIVLVGDEWL' A
#
# COMPACT_ATOMS: atom_id res chain seq x y z
N MET A 1 24.10 -4.26 24.02
CA MET A 1 22.64 -4.31 24.18
C MET A 1 22.06 -3.87 22.84
N SER A 2 21.92 -4.82 21.92
CA SER A 2 21.33 -4.55 20.62
C SER A 2 19.83 -4.45 20.83
N ILE A 3 19.29 -3.24 20.73
CA ILE A 3 17.87 -3.07 20.47
C ILE A 3 17.67 -3.51 19.03
N ASP A 4 17.49 -4.82 18.85
CA ASP A 4 17.02 -5.36 17.60
C ASP A 4 15.59 -4.84 17.43
N SER A 5 15.47 -3.65 16.84
CA SER A 5 14.22 -3.14 16.32
C SER A 5 13.84 -4.06 15.17
N ASN A 6 13.28 -5.23 15.48
CA ASN A 6 12.53 -6.04 14.54
C ASN A 6 11.26 -5.25 14.18
N SER A 7 11.46 -4.11 13.52
CA SER A 7 10.42 -3.21 13.09
C SER A 7 9.85 -3.86 11.84
N ALA A 8 9.01 -4.87 12.06
CA ALA A 8 8.24 -5.50 11.01
C ALA A 8 7.63 -4.38 10.16
N LYS A 9 7.70 -4.52 8.83
CA LYS A 9 7.19 -3.50 7.91
C LYS A 9 5.78 -3.09 8.35
N PRO A 10 5.50 -1.79 8.52
CA PRO A 10 4.18 -1.34 8.94
C PRO A 10 3.14 -1.84 7.94
N VAL A 11 1.96 -2.22 8.45
CA VAL A 11 0.82 -2.59 7.62
C VAL A 11 -0.01 -1.34 7.37
N ILE A 12 -0.23 -0.99 6.11
CA ILE A 12 -0.98 0.21 5.70
C ILE A 12 -2.19 -0.23 4.91
N ALA A 13 -3.39 0.08 5.41
CA ALA A 13 -4.62 -0.04 4.64
C ALA A 13 -4.74 1.17 3.69
N LEU A 14 -4.83 0.90 2.40
CA LEU A 14 -5.00 1.89 1.35
C LEU A 14 -6.38 1.71 0.73
N THR A 15 -7.26 2.72 0.83
CA THR A 15 -8.61 2.63 0.26
C THR A 15 -8.62 3.05 -1.21
N LEU A 16 -9.34 2.33 -2.07
CA LEU A 16 -9.52 2.63 -3.50
C LEU A 16 -10.18 4.01 -3.74
N GLY A 17 -11.07 4.44 -2.84
CA GLY A 17 -11.83 5.68 -2.97
C GLY A 17 -12.96 5.57 -3.99
N ASP A 18 -13.26 6.67 -4.68
CA ASP A 18 -14.22 6.67 -5.79
C ASP A 18 -13.58 6.03 -7.04
N PRO A 19 -14.11 4.90 -7.54
CA PRO A 19 -13.55 4.21 -8.69
C PRO A 19 -13.73 4.96 -10.01
N ALA A 20 -14.67 5.92 -10.09
CA ALA A 20 -14.84 6.76 -11.28
C ALA A 20 -13.77 7.87 -11.37
N GLY A 21 -12.97 8.06 -10.31
CA GLY A 21 -11.87 9.02 -10.26
C GLY A 21 -10.52 8.44 -10.71
N ILE A 22 -9.46 9.20 -10.45
CA ILE A 22 -8.07 8.81 -10.80
C ILE A 22 -7.38 7.93 -9.73
N GLY A 23 -8.07 7.63 -8.61
CA GLY A 23 -7.53 6.87 -7.49
C GLY A 23 -6.94 5.50 -7.89
N PRO A 24 -7.67 4.65 -8.63
CA PRO A 24 -7.16 3.35 -9.07
C PRO A 24 -5.86 3.44 -9.88
N GLU A 25 -5.75 4.41 -10.79
CA GLU A 25 -4.53 4.61 -11.61
C GLU A 25 -3.33 5.00 -10.73
N LEU A 26 -3.52 5.95 -9.80
CA LEU A 26 -2.45 6.40 -8.91
C LEU A 26 -1.99 5.29 -7.97
N ILE A 27 -2.93 4.49 -7.44
CA ILE A 27 -2.64 3.34 -6.58
C ILE A 27 -1.83 2.30 -7.36
N ALA A 28 -2.26 1.95 -8.58
CA ALA A 28 -1.52 1.03 -9.43
C ALA A 28 -0.08 1.51 -9.70
N ARG A 29 0.10 2.80 -10.01
CA ARG A 29 1.43 3.40 -10.23
C ARG A 29 2.29 3.41 -8.97
N LEU A 30 1.69 3.58 -7.79
CA LEU A 30 2.38 3.49 -6.50
C LEU A 30 2.85 2.06 -6.23
N LEU A 31 1.95 1.07 -6.39
CA LEU A 31 2.24 -0.34 -6.11
C LEU A 31 3.23 -0.95 -7.12
N ALA A 32 3.30 -0.40 -8.33
CA ALA A 32 4.30 -0.78 -9.33
C ALA A 32 5.73 -0.34 -8.97
N ARG A 33 5.91 0.56 -7.98
CA ARG A 33 7.22 1.03 -7.52
C ARG A 33 7.75 0.13 -6.39
N PRO A 34 8.93 -0.50 -6.57
CA PRO A 34 9.52 -1.35 -5.53
C PRO A 34 9.75 -0.62 -4.21
N GLU A 35 10.03 0.69 -4.22
CA GLU A 35 10.27 1.43 -2.99
C GLU A 35 9.05 1.42 -2.07
N ALA A 36 7.83 1.50 -2.61
CA ALA A 36 6.60 1.55 -1.80
C ALA A 36 6.36 0.24 -1.03
N THR A 37 6.54 -0.90 -1.69
CA THR A 37 6.34 -2.24 -1.09
C THR A 37 7.55 -2.69 -0.23
N GLN A 38 8.71 -2.04 -0.41
CA GLN A 38 9.85 -2.20 0.49
C GLN A 38 9.65 -1.50 1.83
N LEU A 39 8.94 -0.37 1.86
CA LEU A 39 8.73 0.42 3.07
C LEU A 39 7.57 -0.10 3.94
N ALA A 40 6.55 -0.73 3.35
CA ALA A 40 5.35 -1.17 4.07
C ALA A 40 4.70 -2.41 3.44
N ASN A 41 3.92 -3.13 4.24
CA ASN A 41 2.96 -4.12 3.77
C ASN A 41 1.65 -3.38 3.44
N ILE A 42 1.36 -3.18 2.16
CA ILE A 42 0.18 -2.41 1.74
C ILE A 42 -0.99 -3.36 1.50
N VAL A 43 -2.13 -3.08 2.13
CA VAL A 43 -3.40 -3.78 1.93
C VAL A 43 -4.33 -2.83 1.19
N LEU A 44 -4.62 -3.13 -0.07
CA LEU A 44 -5.61 -2.40 -0.83
C LEU A 44 -7.01 -2.82 -0.38
N VAL A 45 -7.84 -1.86 0.00
CA VAL A 45 -9.22 -2.08 0.45
C VAL A 45 -10.15 -1.36 -0.52
N GLY A 46 -11.00 -2.15 -1.18
CA GLY A 46 -12.02 -1.65 -2.09
C GLY A 46 -12.83 -2.81 -2.65
N ASP A 47 -13.69 -2.51 -3.61
CA ASP A 47 -14.45 -3.54 -4.31
C ASP A 47 -13.51 -4.34 -5.22
N GLU A 48 -13.65 -5.66 -5.25
CA GLU A 48 -12.76 -6.55 -6.00
C GLU A 48 -12.94 -6.42 -7.52
N TRP A 49 -14.12 -5.95 -7.95
CA TRP A 49 -14.50 -5.85 -9.37
C TRP A 49 -14.14 -4.50 -10.01
N LEU A 50 -13.40 -3.66 -9.28
CA LEU A 50 -12.95 -2.32 -9.66
C LEU A 50 -11.43 -2.22 -9.60
#